data_AF-A0AAW0DJI7-F1
#
_entry.id   AF-A0AAW0DJI7-F1
#
_cell.length_a   1.000
_cell.length_b   1.000
_cell.length_c   1.000
_cell.angle_alpha   90.00
_cell.angle_beta   90.00
_cell.angle_gamma   90.00
#
_symmetry.space_group_name_H-M   'P 1'
#
loop_
_entity.id
_entity.type
_entity.pdbx_description
1 polymer ?
#
loop_
_entity_poly.entity_id
_entity_poly.type
_entity_poly.pdbx_seq_one_letter_code
_entity_poly.pdbx_strand_id
1 'polypeptide(L)'
;MLSLRTLAYLTIVVLNVSALPVTFDCNAMPETCNNMCYAMNRGVYNPMHFDSNPANRAGRRTAAGCKPNPNRCQNNPPTALRITCDEYPFASTHGTGMGGWYTGTGATTRCVSRAECSSQGGTLSAFYQSFGRVDGTLVQVMMINTGAATPYCLNPALAPDANFQTGIAPPNRRDIDGFATGGRPPSRRNSNATLYEYKTAANRTMLSISGPIDIGTKVFVPNLEWQNHPKVNGLLGVDADGDEDVCDDNAARVVAASMLEVDELGEFDQIVERV
;
A
#
# COMPACT_ATOMS: atom_id res chain seq x y z
N MET A 1 -57.93 19.68 23.29
CA MET A 1 -56.53 19.66 23.78
C MET A 1 -55.79 18.54 23.07
N LEU A 2 -55.12 18.83 21.95
CA LEU A 2 -54.25 17.87 21.26
C LEU A 2 -52.81 18.10 21.73
N SER A 3 -52.23 17.08 22.34
CA SER A 3 -50.86 17.07 22.86
C SER A 3 -49.86 17.07 21.70
N LEU A 4 -49.03 18.12 21.66
CA LEU A 4 -47.85 18.24 20.81
C LEU A 4 -46.85 17.15 21.21
N ARG A 5 -46.77 16.06 20.44
CA ARG A 5 -45.70 15.07 20.58
C ARG A 5 -44.53 15.51 19.71
N THR A 6 -43.46 15.90 20.38
CA THR A 6 -42.16 16.31 19.85
C THR A 6 -41.55 15.16 19.01
N LEU A 7 -41.49 15.32 17.69
CA LEU A 7 -40.65 14.50 16.83
C LEU A 7 -39.20 14.98 17.00
N ALA A 8 -38.38 14.23 17.73
CA ALA A 8 -36.94 14.40 17.72
C ALA A 8 -36.39 13.78 16.42
N TYR A 9 -36.02 14.61 15.46
CA TYR A 9 -35.25 14.18 14.29
C TYR A 9 -33.84 13.83 14.74
N LEU A 10 -33.53 12.53 14.76
CA LEU A 10 -32.16 12.04 14.91
C LEU A 10 -31.46 12.20 13.56
N THR A 11 -30.76 13.32 13.36
CA THR A 11 -29.84 13.49 12.24
C THR A 11 -28.63 12.59 12.47
N ILE A 12 -28.63 11.43 11.81
CA ILE A 12 -27.42 10.61 11.66
C ILE A 12 -26.49 11.41 10.74
N VAL A 13 -25.50 12.09 11.32
CA VAL A 13 -24.36 12.60 10.55
C VAL A 13 -23.56 11.40 10.10
N VAL A 14 -23.81 10.92 8.89
CA VAL A 14 -22.90 9.99 8.23
C VAL A 14 -21.65 10.82 7.91
N LEU A 15 -20.65 10.73 8.79
CA LEU A 15 -19.31 11.19 8.46
C LEU A 15 -18.86 10.35 7.27
N ASN A 16 -18.93 10.94 6.08
CA ASN A 16 -18.25 10.37 4.92
C ASN A 16 -16.77 10.42 5.29
N VAL A 17 -16.21 9.27 5.67
CA VAL A 17 -14.77 9.13 5.78
C VAL A 17 -14.24 9.31 4.36
N SER A 18 -13.75 10.51 4.08
CA SER A 18 -13.28 10.87 2.75
C SER A 18 -12.09 9.99 2.40
N ALA A 19 -12.11 9.42 1.21
CA ALA A 19 -10.94 8.76 0.64
C ALA A 19 -9.79 9.77 0.61
N LEU A 20 -8.60 9.36 1.08
CA LEU A 20 -7.39 10.13 0.91
C LEU A 20 -6.41 9.28 0.08
N PRO A 21 -6.06 9.71 -1.14
CA PRO A 21 -5.06 9.01 -1.92
C PRO A 21 -3.67 9.27 -1.35
N VAL A 22 -2.89 8.21 -1.16
CA VAL A 22 -1.45 8.27 -0.88
C VAL A 22 -0.66 8.17 -2.17
N THR A 23 0.38 8.98 -2.29
CA THR A 23 1.28 8.98 -3.44
C THR A 23 2.57 8.23 -3.14
N PHE A 24 2.95 7.27 -3.98
CA PHE A 24 4.25 6.61 -3.93
C PHE A 24 5.19 7.13 -5.02
N ASP A 25 6.45 7.40 -4.65
CA ASP A 25 7.50 7.78 -5.60
C ASP A 25 8.21 6.54 -6.15
N CYS A 26 7.95 6.22 -7.42
CA CYS A 26 8.53 5.05 -8.06
C CYS A 26 10.01 5.16 -8.43
N ASN A 27 10.64 6.34 -8.30
CA ASN A 27 12.10 6.44 -8.35
C ASN A 27 12.73 5.89 -7.06
N ALA A 28 12.06 6.06 -5.92
CA ALA A 28 12.55 5.59 -4.62
C ALA A 28 12.25 4.09 -4.38
N MET A 29 11.15 3.59 -4.94
CA MET A 29 10.69 2.21 -4.73
C MET A 29 10.17 1.50 -5.99
N PRO A 30 11.01 1.35 -7.03
CA PRO A 30 10.57 0.82 -8.32
C PRO A 30 9.98 -0.59 -8.24
N GLU A 31 10.56 -1.50 -7.46
CA GLU A 31 10.07 -2.88 -7.34
C GLU A 31 8.75 -2.95 -6.56
N THR A 32 8.62 -2.10 -5.54
CA THR A 32 7.37 -1.96 -4.77
C THR A 32 6.25 -1.42 -5.67
N CYS A 33 6.51 -0.37 -6.45
CA CYS A 33 5.56 0.12 -7.45
C CYS A 33 5.19 -0.94 -8.49
N ASN A 34 6.17 -1.73 -8.96
CA ASN A 34 5.91 -2.84 -9.87
C ASN A 34 4.96 -3.89 -9.26
N ASN A 35 5.05 -4.20 -7.96
CA ASN A 35 4.11 -5.10 -7.28
C ASN A 35 2.68 -4.55 -7.27
N MET A 36 2.52 -3.29 -6.90
CA MET A 36 1.21 -2.64 -6.87
C MET A 36 0.58 -2.56 -8.28
N CYS A 37 1.36 -2.20 -9.29
CA CYS A 37 0.91 -2.17 -10.68
C CYS A 37 0.60 -3.56 -11.23
N TYR A 38 1.37 -4.57 -10.82
CA TYR A 38 1.08 -5.97 -11.15
C TYR A 38 -0.27 -6.42 -10.58
N ALA A 39 -0.59 -6.07 -9.33
CA ALA A 39 -1.90 -6.35 -8.72
C ALA A 39 -3.06 -5.73 -9.50
N MET A 40 -2.91 -4.45 -9.86
CA MET A 40 -3.87 -3.74 -10.72
C MET A 40 -4.04 -4.44 -12.07
N ASN A 41 -2.95 -4.84 -12.73
CA ASN A 41 -3.01 -5.51 -14.03
C ASN A 41 -3.69 -6.88 -13.97
N ARG A 42 -3.69 -7.55 -12.82
CA ARG A 42 -4.46 -8.79 -12.58
C ARG A 42 -5.96 -8.54 -12.41
N GLY A 43 -6.39 -7.28 -12.25
CA GLY A 43 -7.77 -6.94 -11.91
C GLY A 43 -8.13 -7.36 -10.48
N VAL A 44 -7.14 -7.55 -9.61
CA VAL A 44 -7.34 -7.86 -8.19
C VAL A 44 -7.34 -6.54 -7.42
N TYR A 45 -8.18 -5.60 -7.85
CA TYR A 45 -8.33 -4.30 -7.21
C TYR A 45 -9.62 -4.23 -6.40
N ASN A 46 -9.47 -3.72 -5.20
CA ASN A 46 -10.28 -4.07 -4.07
C ASN A 46 -10.12 -2.91 -3.05
N PRO A 47 -11.20 -2.21 -2.63
CA PRO A 47 -11.10 -1.05 -1.74
C PRO A 47 -10.32 -1.34 -0.43
N MET A 48 -9.13 -0.77 -0.30
CA MET A 48 -8.29 -0.95 0.89
C MET A 48 -8.69 0.05 1.96
N HIS A 49 -8.97 -0.39 3.18
CA HIS A 49 -9.25 0.49 4.31
C HIS A 49 -8.16 0.31 5.36
N PHE A 50 -7.71 1.39 5.99
CA PHE A 50 -6.70 1.31 7.03
C PHE A 50 -7.18 0.45 8.21
N ASP A 51 -6.36 -0.50 8.63
CA ASP A 51 -6.58 -1.27 9.87
C ASP A 51 -5.71 -0.72 10.99
N SER A 52 -6.37 -0.13 11.98
CA SER A 52 -5.75 0.40 13.17
C SER A 52 -5.19 -0.68 14.11
N ASN A 53 -5.62 -1.94 13.98
CA ASN A 53 -5.18 -3.04 14.83
C ASN A 53 -3.92 -3.74 14.27
N PRO A 54 -2.73 -3.49 14.85
CA PRO A 54 -1.48 -4.09 14.37
C PRO A 54 -1.43 -5.62 14.51
N ALA A 55 -2.23 -6.21 15.41
CA ALA A 55 -2.26 -7.66 15.62
C ALA A 55 -2.73 -8.42 14.37
N ASN A 56 -3.50 -7.77 13.50
CA ASN A 56 -3.99 -8.38 12.25
C ASN A 56 -2.90 -8.48 11.17
N ARG A 57 -1.85 -7.67 11.24
CA ARG A 57 -0.83 -7.57 10.18
C ARG A 57 -0.04 -8.87 10.00
N ALA A 58 0.35 -9.52 11.10
CA ALA A 58 1.12 -10.75 11.05
C ALA A 58 0.36 -11.90 10.34
N GLY A 59 -0.93 -12.05 10.65
CA GLY A 59 -1.78 -13.05 9.98
C GLY A 59 -1.93 -12.78 8.49
N ARG A 60 -2.06 -11.51 8.09
CA ARG A 60 -2.12 -11.09 6.68
C ARG A 60 -0.83 -11.35 5.91
N ARG A 61 0.33 -11.13 6.53
CA ARG A 61 1.64 -11.46 5.92
C ARG A 61 1.81 -12.95 5.70
N THR A 62 1.39 -13.76 6.67
CA THR A 62 1.34 -15.22 6.52
C THR A 62 0.42 -15.61 5.37
N ALA A 63 -0.78 -15.01 5.28
CA ALA A 63 -1.71 -15.27 4.18
C ALA A 63 -1.20 -14.79 2.82
N ALA A 64 -0.39 -13.73 2.78
CA ALA A 64 0.27 -13.24 1.56
C ALA A 64 1.44 -14.13 1.10
N GLY A 65 1.95 -15.00 1.97
CA GLY A 65 3.16 -15.80 1.71
C GLY A 65 4.47 -15.05 1.97
N CYS A 66 4.42 -13.94 2.70
CA CYS A 66 5.62 -13.23 3.18
C CYS A 66 6.13 -13.76 4.53
N LYS A 67 5.42 -14.70 5.16
CA LYS A 67 5.86 -15.44 6.36
C LYS A 67 5.76 -16.95 6.15
N PRO A 68 6.47 -17.79 6.94
CA PRO A 68 7.34 -17.46 8.09
C PRO A 68 8.72 -16.89 7.69
N ASN A 69 9.49 -16.42 8.68
CA ASN A 69 10.91 -16.09 8.52
C ASN A 69 11.77 -17.37 8.53
N PRO A 70 12.78 -17.50 7.64
CA PRO A 70 13.12 -16.57 6.57
C PRO A 70 12.06 -16.53 5.46
N ASN A 71 11.63 -15.32 5.05
CA ASN A 71 10.60 -15.18 4.02
C ASN A 71 11.09 -15.73 2.67
N ARG A 72 10.17 -15.91 1.71
CA ARG A 72 10.48 -16.49 0.39
C ARG A 72 11.60 -15.77 -0.39
N CYS A 73 11.85 -14.50 -0.08
CA CYS A 73 12.86 -13.68 -0.73
C CYS A 73 14.25 -13.84 -0.11
N GLN A 74 14.38 -14.46 1.06
CA GLN A 74 15.68 -14.68 1.70
C GLN A 74 16.37 -15.96 1.20
N ASN A 75 15.60 -17.02 0.92
CA ASN A 75 16.16 -18.31 0.51
C ASN A 75 16.55 -18.38 -0.97
N ASN A 76 15.82 -17.66 -1.84
CA ASN A 76 16.10 -17.62 -3.27
C ASN A 76 15.81 -16.21 -3.83
N PRO A 77 16.60 -15.20 -3.42
CA PRO A 77 16.40 -13.85 -3.88
C PRO A 77 16.71 -13.73 -5.39
N PRO A 78 15.93 -12.93 -6.15
CA PRO A 78 16.23 -12.64 -7.55
C PRO A 78 17.58 -11.94 -7.73
N THR A 79 17.97 -11.11 -6.75
CA THR A 79 19.27 -10.46 -6.66
C THR A 79 19.67 -10.36 -5.20
N ALA A 80 20.97 -10.28 -4.89
CA ALA A 80 21.46 -10.18 -3.51
C ALA A 80 20.85 -9.02 -2.69
N LEU A 81 20.30 -8.00 -3.37
CA LEU A 81 19.64 -6.86 -2.72
C LEU A 81 18.13 -7.10 -2.48
N ARG A 82 17.46 -7.96 -3.26
CA ARG A 82 16.01 -8.19 -3.22
C ARG A 82 15.63 -9.31 -2.26
N ILE A 83 15.86 -9.06 -0.98
CA ILE A 83 15.73 -10.06 0.10
C ILE A 83 14.51 -9.86 1.00
N THR A 84 13.70 -8.82 0.77
CA THR A 84 12.50 -8.56 1.57
C THR A 84 11.25 -8.82 0.75
N CYS A 85 10.19 -9.32 1.38
CA CYS A 85 8.90 -9.58 0.75
C CYS A 85 8.01 -8.34 0.89
N ASP A 86 7.61 -7.76 -0.25
CA ASP A 86 6.57 -6.74 -0.33
C ASP A 86 5.21 -7.40 -0.63
N GLU A 87 4.14 -6.85 -0.09
CA GLU A 87 2.77 -7.32 -0.28
C GLU A 87 1.80 -6.22 -0.74
N TYR A 88 0.93 -6.55 -1.67
CA TYR A 88 -0.21 -5.72 -2.06
C TYR A 88 -1.48 -6.58 -2.21
N PRO A 89 -2.61 -6.27 -1.55
CA PRO A 89 -2.83 -5.17 -0.61
C PRO A 89 -1.91 -5.17 0.60
N PHE A 90 -1.69 -3.99 1.19
CA PHE A 90 -0.81 -3.81 2.33
C PHE A 90 -1.35 -4.54 3.56
N ALA A 91 -0.48 -5.18 4.36
CA ALA A 91 -0.90 -5.86 5.59
C ALA A 91 -1.57 -4.91 6.62
N SER A 92 -1.27 -3.62 6.53
CA SER A 92 -1.89 -2.54 7.31
C SER A 92 -3.29 -2.12 6.82
N THR A 93 -3.86 -2.83 5.84
CA THR A 93 -5.20 -2.58 5.31
C THR A 93 -6.11 -3.80 5.39
N HIS A 94 -7.41 -3.57 5.32
CA HIS A 94 -8.46 -4.58 5.26
C HIS A 94 -9.53 -4.21 4.21
N GLY A 95 -10.32 -5.20 3.80
CA GLY A 95 -11.49 -4.98 2.93
C GLY A 95 -12.74 -4.65 3.70
N THR A 96 -13.80 -4.30 2.98
CA THR A 96 -15.12 -4.13 3.60
C THR A 96 -15.63 -5.49 4.09
N GLY A 97 -15.98 -5.60 5.38
CA GLY A 97 -16.39 -6.85 6.05
C GLY A 97 -15.29 -7.51 6.91
N MET A 98 -15.71 -8.35 7.88
CA MET A 98 -14.88 -8.93 8.98
C MET A 98 -13.77 -9.95 8.56
N GLY A 99 -13.15 -9.79 7.40
CA GLY A 99 -12.07 -10.67 6.92
C GLY A 99 -11.52 -10.35 5.54
N GLY A 100 -11.82 -9.16 5.00
CA GLY A 100 -11.59 -8.80 3.61
C GLY A 100 -10.12 -8.76 3.21
N TRP A 101 -9.71 -9.72 2.37
CA TRP A 101 -9.05 -9.52 1.06
C TRP A 101 -8.28 -10.77 0.61
N TYR A 102 -7.88 -11.62 1.56
CA TYR A 102 -7.02 -12.77 1.29
C TYR A 102 -7.79 -14.04 0.87
N THR A 103 -9.11 -13.95 0.70
CA THR A 103 -9.94 -15.09 0.26
C THR A 103 -10.32 -14.93 -1.22
N GLY A 104 -9.78 -15.81 -2.08
CA GLY A 104 -10.24 -16.02 -3.45
C GLY A 104 -9.28 -15.60 -4.58
N THR A 105 -8.55 -14.48 -4.46
CA THR A 105 -7.67 -13.96 -5.55
C THR A 105 -6.21 -13.72 -5.13
N GLY A 106 -5.98 -13.59 -3.82
CA GLY A 106 -4.67 -13.51 -3.20
C GLY A 106 -3.95 -12.16 -3.34
N ALA A 107 -3.23 -11.76 -2.27
CA ALA A 107 -2.28 -10.66 -2.35
C ALA A 107 -1.17 -10.98 -3.36
N THR A 108 -0.70 -9.98 -4.09
CA THR A 108 0.52 -10.09 -4.86
C THR A 108 1.71 -9.79 -3.97
N THR A 109 2.76 -10.59 -4.13
CA THR A 109 4.02 -10.33 -3.44
C THR A 109 5.16 -10.21 -4.44
N ARG A 110 6.17 -9.43 -4.07
CA ARG A 110 7.41 -9.28 -4.83
C ARG A 110 8.60 -9.17 -3.90
N CYS A 111 9.74 -9.68 -4.34
CA CYS A 111 10.99 -9.47 -3.61
C CYS A 111 11.57 -8.11 -3.94
N VAL A 112 11.73 -7.27 -2.92
CA VAL A 112 12.19 -5.88 -2.99
C VAL A 112 13.44 -5.69 -2.13
N SER A 113 14.16 -4.59 -2.33
CA SER A 113 15.28 -4.25 -1.45
C SER A 113 14.81 -3.73 -0.10
N ARG A 114 15.67 -3.83 0.94
CA ARG A 114 15.39 -3.24 2.26
C ARG A 114 15.14 -1.74 2.20
N ALA A 115 15.82 -1.02 1.30
CA ALA A 115 15.65 0.42 1.12
C ALA A 115 14.24 0.76 0.60
N GLU A 116 13.76 0.04 -0.42
CA GLU A 116 12.42 0.25 -0.98
C GLU A 116 11.32 -0.10 0.03
N CYS A 117 11.49 -1.23 0.70
CA CYS A 117 10.66 -1.73 1.78
C CYS A 117 10.54 -0.71 2.94
N SER A 118 11.66 -0.13 3.36
CA SER A 118 11.69 0.98 4.32
C SER A 118 10.96 2.23 3.78
N SER A 119 11.18 2.59 2.52
CA SER A 119 10.55 3.77 1.91
C SER A 119 9.03 3.61 1.81
N GLN A 120 8.52 2.42 1.47
CA GLN A 120 7.09 2.10 1.47
C GLN A 120 6.51 2.19 2.88
N GLY A 121 7.11 1.53 3.87
CA GLY A 121 6.66 1.58 5.26
C GLY A 121 6.65 3.00 5.81
N GLY A 122 7.67 3.80 5.47
CA GLY A 122 7.75 5.22 5.82
C GLY A 122 6.64 6.06 5.19
N THR A 123 6.36 5.85 3.91
CA THR A 123 5.27 6.50 3.17
C THR A 123 3.92 6.19 3.80
N LEU A 124 3.64 4.90 4.06
CA LEU A 124 2.40 4.46 4.69
C LEU A 124 2.24 5.03 6.10
N SER A 125 3.30 5.04 6.91
CA SER A 125 3.28 5.61 8.26
C SER A 125 2.88 7.08 8.25
N ALA A 126 3.56 7.89 7.42
CA ALA A 126 3.28 9.31 7.27
C ALA A 126 1.85 9.57 6.80
N PHE A 127 1.40 8.79 5.82
CA PHE A 127 0.05 8.88 5.30
C PHE A 127 -1.01 8.52 6.37
N TYR A 128 -0.85 7.42 7.09
CA TYR A 128 -1.77 7.03 8.16
C TYR A 128 -1.82 8.08 9.27
N GLN A 129 -0.67 8.67 9.61
CA GLN A 129 -0.60 9.75 10.56
C GLN A 129 -1.32 11.02 10.08
N SER A 130 -1.29 11.32 8.77
CA SER A 130 -1.92 12.53 8.20
C SER A 130 -3.44 12.62 8.42
N PHE A 131 -4.12 11.48 8.62
CA PHE A 131 -5.56 11.42 8.95
C PHE A 131 -5.82 10.94 10.39
N GLY A 132 -4.80 10.92 11.24
CA GLY A 132 -4.93 10.52 12.64
C GLY A 132 -5.16 9.02 12.85
N ARG A 133 -4.82 8.18 11.86
CA ARG A 133 -4.89 6.71 11.95
C ARG A 133 -6.29 6.19 12.30
N VAL A 134 -7.32 6.86 11.76
CA VAL A 134 -8.72 6.45 11.93
C VAL A 134 -8.99 5.14 11.18
N ASP A 135 -9.40 4.11 11.91
CA ASP A 135 -9.76 2.80 11.37
C ASP A 135 -10.83 2.90 10.28
N GLY A 136 -10.76 2.06 9.25
CA GLY A 136 -11.73 2.07 8.18
C GLY A 136 -11.58 3.25 7.20
N THR A 137 -10.52 4.06 7.30
CA THR A 137 -10.25 5.12 6.31
C THR A 137 -9.86 4.50 4.97
N LEU A 138 -10.57 4.88 3.90
CA LEU A 138 -10.29 4.39 2.54
C LEU A 138 -8.93 4.87 2.05
N VAL A 139 -8.06 3.91 1.71
CA VAL A 139 -6.72 4.08 1.18
C VAL A 139 -6.75 3.88 -0.33
N GLN A 140 -6.60 5.00 -1.06
CA GLN A 140 -6.40 4.97 -2.51
C GLN A 140 -4.91 5.17 -2.81
N VAL A 141 -4.43 4.57 -3.89
CA VAL A 141 -3.00 4.56 -4.26
C VAL A 141 -2.79 5.29 -5.58
N MET A 142 -1.97 6.33 -5.48
CA MET A 142 -1.42 7.12 -6.58
C MET A 142 0.08 6.85 -6.68
N MET A 143 0.64 7.07 -7.87
CA MET A 143 2.07 6.93 -8.14
C MET A 143 2.57 8.12 -8.94
N ILE A 144 3.79 8.57 -8.62
CA ILE A 144 4.56 9.51 -9.43
C ILE A 144 5.83 8.85 -9.95
N ASN A 145 6.46 9.49 -10.92
CA ASN A 145 7.73 9.04 -11.50
C ASN A 145 7.65 7.60 -12.03
N THR A 146 6.49 7.21 -12.58
CA THR A 146 6.39 5.94 -13.30
C THR A 146 7.17 6.04 -14.61
N GLY A 147 7.93 5.01 -14.95
CA GLY A 147 8.95 5.09 -16.00
C GLY A 147 9.51 3.74 -16.38
N ALA A 148 10.69 3.74 -17.02
CA ALA A 148 11.35 2.51 -17.47
C ALA A 148 11.67 1.53 -16.32
N ALA A 149 11.86 2.03 -15.09
CA ALA A 149 12.09 1.20 -13.90
C ALA A 149 10.80 0.53 -13.38
N THR A 150 9.62 1.00 -13.81
CA THR A 150 8.31 0.46 -13.44
C THR A 150 7.50 -0.01 -14.64
N PRO A 151 8.02 -0.95 -15.45
CA PRO A 151 7.39 -1.35 -16.70
C PRO A 151 5.98 -1.94 -16.48
N TYR A 152 5.70 -2.50 -15.30
CA TYR A 152 4.36 -3.01 -14.96
C TYR A 152 3.30 -1.91 -14.87
N CYS A 153 3.69 -0.69 -14.52
CA CYS A 153 2.75 0.44 -14.44
C CYS A 153 2.36 0.95 -15.82
N LEU A 154 3.30 0.95 -16.76
CA LEU A 154 3.10 1.47 -18.12
C LEU A 154 2.58 0.37 -19.05
N ASN A 155 3.39 -0.67 -19.27
CA ASN A 155 3.10 -1.75 -20.18
C ASN A 155 3.60 -3.09 -19.61
N PRO A 156 2.74 -3.89 -18.97
CA PRO A 156 3.13 -5.18 -18.39
C PRO A 156 3.71 -6.17 -19.42
N ALA A 157 3.43 -5.99 -20.72
CA ALA A 157 4.01 -6.83 -21.77
C ALA A 157 5.51 -6.62 -21.97
N LEU A 158 6.04 -5.46 -21.54
CA LEU A 158 7.45 -5.09 -21.67
C LEU A 158 8.25 -5.38 -20.40
N ALA A 159 7.61 -5.95 -19.38
CA ALA A 159 8.28 -6.15 -18.12
C ALA A 159 9.25 -7.35 -18.16
N PRO A 160 10.46 -7.21 -17.60
CA PRO A 160 11.58 -8.10 -17.89
C PRO A 160 11.59 -9.40 -17.06
N ASP A 161 10.84 -9.47 -15.96
CA ASP A 161 10.91 -10.60 -15.04
C ASP A 161 9.53 -11.05 -14.55
N ALA A 162 9.39 -12.32 -14.19
CA ALA A 162 8.16 -12.89 -13.63
C ALA A 162 8.23 -13.07 -12.10
N ASN A 163 9.02 -12.23 -11.39
CA ASN A 163 9.20 -12.38 -9.94
C ASN A 163 8.00 -11.80 -9.16
N PHE A 164 6.85 -12.46 -9.31
CA PHE A 164 5.65 -12.20 -8.56
C PHE A 164 5.13 -13.51 -8.01
N GLN A 165 4.51 -13.47 -6.85
CA GLN A 165 3.72 -14.58 -6.36
C GLN A 165 2.35 -14.08 -5.95
N THR A 166 1.41 -15.00 -5.86
CA THR A 166 0.05 -14.71 -5.41
C THR A 166 -0.24 -15.60 -4.22
N GLY A 167 -0.53 -15.00 -3.07
CA GLY A 167 -0.87 -15.76 -1.87
C GLY A 167 -2.24 -16.40 -2.02
N ILE A 168 -2.32 -17.71 -2.11
CA ILE A 168 -3.52 -18.46 -1.68
C ILE A 168 -3.17 -18.99 -0.30
N ALA A 169 -4.11 -18.93 0.64
CA ALA A 169 -3.92 -19.41 2.01
C ALA A 169 -3.11 -20.71 2.04
N PRO A 170 -2.17 -20.90 2.99
CA PRO A 170 -1.40 -22.14 3.02
C PRO A 170 -2.38 -23.31 3.10
N PRO A 171 -2.37 -24.27 2.15
CA PRO A 171 -3.01 -25.54 2.40
C PRO A 171 -2.37 -26.11 3.67
N ASN A 172 -3.16 -26.81 4.47
CA ASN A 172 -2.65 -27.50 5.66
C ASN A 172 -1.32 -28.19 5.34
N ARG A 173 -0.40 -28.17 6.33
CA ARG A 173 1.03 -28.55 6.37
C ARG A 173 1.49 -29.84 5.65
N ARG A 174 0.64 -30.56 4.92
CA ARG A 174 0.91 -31.77 4.14
C ARG A 174 1.00 -31.56 2.63
N ASP A 175 0.62 -30.39 2.10
CA ASP A 175 0.82 -30.07 0.68
C ASP A 175 2.01 -29.13 0.50
N ILE A 176 3.23 -29.70 0.56
CA ILE A 176 4.49 -28.96 0.39
C ILE A 176 4.72 -28.47 -1.06
N ASP A 177 3.80 -28.74 -1.98
CA ASP A 177 3.98 -28.39 -3.40
C ASP A 177 2.93 -27.38 -3.92
N GLY A 178 2.20 -26.71 -3.01
CA GLY A 178 0.98 -25.94 -3.32
C GLY A 178 1.08 -24.41 -3.30
N PHE A 179 2.26 -23.80 -3.33
CA PHE A 179 2.37 -22.38 -3.67
C PHE A 179 2.14 -22.25 -5.16
N ALA A 180 1.11 -21.53 -5.59
CA ALA A 180 1.01 -21.12 -6.99
C ALA A 180 2.23 -20.26 -7.30
N THR A 181 3.28 -20.90 -7.82
CA THR A 181 4.43 -20.23 -8.43
C THR A 181 3.86 -19.25 -9.43
N GLY A 182 4.25 -17.99 -9.27
CA GLY A 182 3.78 -16.85 -10.05
C GLY A 182 3.15 -17.22 -11.37
N GLY A 183 1.86 -16.91 -11.53
CA GLY A 183 1.30 -16.82 -12.86
C GLY A 183 2.22 -15.93 -13.68
N ARG A 184 2.60 -16.38 -14.89
CA ARG A 184 3.29 -15.51 -15.84
C ARG A 184 2.51 -14.20 -15.87
N PRO A 185 3.18 -13.04 -15.76
CA PRO A 185 2.48 -11.79 -15.81
C PRO A 185 1.57 -11.76 -17.02
N PRO A 186 0.33 -11.28 -16.87
CA PRO A 186 -0.57 -11.25 -18.00
C PRO A 186 0.15 -10.44 -19.09
N SER A 187 0.42 -11.10 -20.23
CA SER A 187 1.20 -10.53 -21.34
C SER A 187 0.52 -9.31 -21.95
N ARG A 188 -0.70 -9.01 -21.49
CA ARG A 188 -1.49 -7.84 -21.77
C ARG A 188 -2.14 -7.44 -20.45
N ARG A 189 -2.24 -6.13 -20.22
CA ARG A 189 -3.09 -5.57 -19.17
C ARG A 189 -4.48 -6.20 -19.28
N ASN A 190 -5.08 -6.61 -18.16
CA ASN A 190 -6.47 -7.05 -18.14
C ASN A 190 -7.32 -5.98 -18.84
N SER A 191 -8.21 -6.38 -19.76
CA SER A 191 -9.04 -5.43 -20.53
C SER A 191 -9.87 -4.49 -19.65
N ASN A 192 -10.10 -4.87 -18.39
CA ASN A 192 -10.84 -4.07 -17.42
C ASN A 192 -9.94 -3.18 -16.54
N ALA A 193 -8.61 -3.39 -16.56
CA ALA A 193 -7.67 -2.55 -15.83
C ALA A 193 -7.41 -1.28 -16.66
N THR A 194 -8.10 -0.19 -16.31
CA THR A 194 -7.91 1.12 -16.94
C THR A 194 -6.87 1.92 -16.18
N LEU A 195 -5.92 2.54 -16.88
CA LEU A 195 -5.02 3.53 -16.29
C LEU A 195 -5.76 4.86 -16.16
N TYR A 196 -5.65 5.49 -15.00
CA TYR A 196 -6.18 6.83 -14.78
C TYR A 196 -5.02 7.76 -14.46
N GLU A 197 -4.69 8.62 -15.41
CA GLU A 197 -3.63 9.61 -15.27
C GLU A 197 -4.21 10.98 -14.96
N TYR A 198 -3.52 11.73 -14.10
CA TYR A 198 -3.98 13.01 -13.59
C TYR A 198 -2.84 14.01 -13.53
N LYS A 199 -3.18 15.29 -13.64
CA LYS A 199 -2.30 16.37 -13.19
C LYS A 199 -2.79 17.00 -11.91
N THR A 200 -1.84 17.44 -11.11
CA THR A 200 -2.10 18.16 -9.86
C THR A 200 -1.87 19.66 -9.97
N ALA A 201 -2.28 20.41 -8.96
CA ALA A 201 -2.04 21.85 -8.84
C ALA A 201 -0.53 22.19 -8.84
N ALA A 202 0.32 21.32 -8.28
CA ALA A 202 1.77 21.44 -8.38
C ALA A 202 2.36 20.95 -9.72
N ASN A 203 1.52 20.72 -10.74
CA ASN A 203 1.90 20.23 -12.07
C ASN A 203 2.61 18.86 -12.05
N ARG A 204 2.26 17.99 -11.09
CA ARG A 204 2.74 16.60 -11.05
C ARG A 204 1.85 15.73 -11.91
N THR A 205 2.45 14.81 -12.66
CA THR A 205 1.70 13.74 -13.34
C THR A 205 1.61 12.54 -12.41
N MET A 206 0.39 12.10 -12.11
CA MET A 206 0.12 11.00 -11.19
C MET A 206 -0.69 9.90 -11.86
N LEU A 207 -0.31 8.65 -11.61
CA LEU A 207 -1.06 7.49 -12.02
C LEU A 207 -1.87 6.94 -10.84
N SER A 208 -3.19 6.86 -10.96
CA SER A 208 -4.01 6.09 -10.04
C SER A 208 -4.06 4.63 -10.45
N ILE A 209 -3.73 3.74 -9.52
CA ILE A 209 -3.93 2.30 -9.66
C ILE A 209 -5.15 1.81 -8.88
N SER A 210 -5.85 2.73 -8.20
CA SER A 210 -7.02 2.49 -7.36
C SER A 210 -8.35 2.79 -8.05
N GLY A 211 -8.32 3.05 -9.36
CA GLY A 211 -9.48 3.47 -10.13
C GLY A 211 -9.57 5.00 -10.26
N PRO A 212 -10.72 5.50 -10.74
CA PRO A 212 -10.88 6.94 -10.97
C PRO A 212 -10.89 7.73 -9.66
N ILE A 213 -10.23 8.88 -9.69
CA ILE A 213 -10.21 9.92 -8.66
C ILE A 213 -10.93 11.16 -9.20
N ASP A 214 -11.72 11.80 -8.34
CA ASP A 214 -12.47 13.01 -8.69
C ASP A 214 -11.58 14.25 -8.75
N ILE A 215 -11.86 15.16 -9.69
CA ILE A 215 -11.20 16.47 -9.75
C ILE A 215 -11.51 17.23 -8.46
N GLY A 216 -10.49 17.87 -7.89
CA GLY A 216 -10.56 18.57 -6.62
C GLY A 216 -10.19 17.71 -5.41
N THR A 217 -10.02 16.39 -5.58
CA THR A 217 -9.54 15.51 -4.51
C THR A 217 -8.15 15.92 -4.05
N LYS A 218 -7.98 16.04 -2.72
CA LYS A 218 -6.66 16.22 -2.11
C LYS A 218 -5.91 14.91 -2.09
N VAL A 219 -4.65 14.92 -2.49
CA VAL A 219 -3.75 13.76 -2.47
C VAL A 219 -2.59 14.02 -1.54
N PHE A 220 -2.23 13.04 -0.72
CA PHE A 220 -1.08 13.15 0.17
C PHE A 220 0.19 12.78 -0.60
N VAL A 221 1.17 13.68 -0.60
CA VAL A 221 2.50 13.49 -1.15
C VAL A 221 3.49 13.44 0.02
N PRO A 222 3.96 12.25 0.41
CA PRO A 222 4.86 12.11 1.55
C PRO A 222 6.20 12.82 1.34
N ASN A 223 6.73 13.40 2.41
CA ASN A 223 8.12 13.85 2.46
C ASN A 223 9.01 12.61 2.65
N LEU A 224 9.72 12.17 1.61
CA LEU A 224 10.55 10.95 1.68
C LEU A 224 11.71 11.04 2.70
N GLU A 225 12.03 12.24 3.18
CA GLU A 225 13.11 12.48 4.14
C GLU A 225 12.61 12.66 5.58
N TRP A 226 11.31 12.48 5.85
CA TRP A 226 10.75 12.70 7.20
C TRP A 226 11.46 11.86 8.28
N GLN A 227 11.98 10.69 7.92
CA GLN A 227 12.72 9.80 8.83
C GLN A 227 14.07 10.38 9.26
N ASN A 228 14.64 11.29 8.47
CA ASN A 228 15.87 11.99 8.79
C ASN A 228 15.61 13.24 9.66
N HIS A 229 14.35 13.54 9.97
CA HIS A 229 13.99 14.74 10.73
C HIS A 229 14.63 14.70 12.13
N PRO A 230 15.22 15.81 12.63
CA PRO A 230 15.92 15.81 13.92
C PRO A 230 15.08 15.33 15.10
N LYS A 231 13.75 15.56 15.06
CA LYS A 231 12.81 15.09 16.09
C LYS A 231 12.74 13.56 16.20
N VAL A 232 13.03 12.83 15.11
CA VAL A 232 12.79 11.38 15.02
C VAL A 232 14.04 10.56 14.72
N ASN A 233 15.11 11.19 14.23
CA ASN A 233 16.36 10.52 13.88
C ASN A 233 16.95 9.72 15.08
N GLY A 234 16.76 10.21 16.30
CA GLY A 234 17.18 9.52 17.53
C GLY A 234 16.31 8.31 17.93
N LEU A 235 15.09 8.19 17.40
CA LEU A 235 14.17 7.07 17.67
C LEU A 235 14.26 5.96 16.61
N LEU A 236 14.55 6.34 15.37
CA LEU A 236 14.72 5.41 14.26
C LEU A 236 16.16 4.90 14.16
N GLY A 237 17.07 5.47 14.94
CA GLY A 237 18.51 5.21 14.91
C GLY A 237 18.96 3.91 15.57
N VAL A 238 18.25 2.78 15.42
CA VAL A 238 18.79 1.43 15.70
C VAL A 238 17.97 0.38 14.92
N ASP A 239 18.18 0.22 13.61
CA ASP A 239 17.83 -1.04 12.92
C ASP A 239 18.88 -2.14 13.24
N ALA A 240 19.27 -2.27 14.51
CA ALA A 240 20.03 -3.41 15.01
C ALA A 240 19.02 -4.42 15.56
N ASP A 241 18.65 -5.36 14.70
CA ASP A 241 18.61 -6.80 15.00
C ASP A 241 17.71 -7.52 13.99
N GLY A 242 18.35 -8.02 12.92
CA GLY A 242 18.36 -9.46 12.65
C GLY A 242 17.12 -10.19 12.14
N ASP A 243 15.87 -9.84 12.47
CA ASP A 243 14.82 -10.89 12.32
C ASP A 243 13.35 -10.50 12.07
N GLU A 244 13.02 -9.27 11.67
CA GLU A 244 11.63 -8.95 11.32
C GLU A 244 11.50 -8.31 9.94
N ASP A 245 10.50 -8.78 9.16
CA ASP A 245 10.15 -8.27 7.83
C ASP A 245 10.01 -6.74 7.87
N VAL A 246 11.04 -6.05 7.37
CA VAL A 246 11.31 -4.59 7.50
C VAL A 246 10.30 -3.71 6.74
N CYS A 247 9.28 -4.28 6.09
CA CYS A 247 8.37 -3.52 5.22
C CYS A 247 7.19 -2.90 5.98
N ASP A 248 7.18 -3.00 7.31
CA ASP A 248 6.12 -2.43 8.12
C ASP A 248 6.43 -1.00 8.58
N ASP A 249 5.36 -0.25 8.78
CA ASP A 249 5.31 0.83 9.75
C ASP A 249 5.39 0.20 11.15
N ASN A 250 6.63 -0.17 11.56
CA ASN A 250 6.89 -0.76 12.86
C ASN A 250 6.52 0.23 13.99
N ALA A 251 6.36 -0.27 15.21
CA ALA A 251 5.95 0.58 16.34
C ALA A 251 6.87 1.80 16.54
N ALA A 252 8.18 1.69 16.26
CA ALA A 252 9.10 2.82 16.34
C ALA A 252 8.84 3.88 15.27
N ARG A 253 8.50 3.48 14.04
CA ARG A 253 8.09 4.39 12.95
C ARG A 253 6.77 5.07 13.24
N VAL A 254 5.81 4.36 13.83
CA VAL A 254 4.55 4.93 14.31
C VAL A 254 4.81 6.03 15.34
N VAL A 255 5.61 5.72 16.35
CA VAL A 255 5.96 6.67 17.42
C VAL A 255 6.73 7.86 16.85
N ALA A 256 7.73 7.61 16.00
CA ALA A 256 8.49 8.64 15.31
C ALA A 256 7.58 9.57 14.49
N ALA A 257 6.74 9.03 13.60
CA ALA A 257 5.83 9.83 12.79
C ALA A 257 4.87 10.66 13.65
N SER A 258 4.43 10.14 14.80
CA SER A 258 3.54 10.89 15.72
C SER A 258 4.18 12.11 16.37
N MET A 259 5.51 12.26 16.30
CA MET A 259 6.23 13.44 16.79
C MET A 259 6.32 14.57 15.77
N LEU A 260 5.89 14.30 14.53
CA LEU A 260 5.93 15.24 13.43
C LEU A 260 4.53 15.82 13.18
N GLU A 261 4.53 17.10 12.83
CA GLU A 261 3.34 17.75 12.29
C GLU A 261 3.06 17.24 10.88
N VAL A 262 1.82 17.42 10.40
CA VAL A 262 1.40 16.88 9.10
C VAL A 262 2.22 17.43 7.93
N ASP A 263 2.64 18.70 8.01
CA ASP A 263 3.50 19.36 7.03
C ASP A 263 4.97 18.89 7.07
N GLU A 264 5.42 18.33 8.20
CA GLU A 264 6.73 17.68 8.31
C GLU A 264 6.72 16.26 7.69
N LEU A 265 5.56 15.59 7.71
CA LEU A 265 5.34 14.26 7.15
C LEU A 265 5.15 14.26 5.63
N GLY A 266 4.70 15.38 5.07
CA GLY A 266 4.42 15.53 3.65
C GLY A 266 3.53 16.73 3.39
N GLU A 267 2.98 16.77 2.19
CA GLU A 267 2.09 17.86 1.77
C GLU A 267 0.83 17.31 1.10
N PHE A 268 -0.22 18.13 1.09
CA PHE A 268 -1.40 17.84 0.28
C PHE A 268 -1.32 18.63 -1.02
N ASP A 269 -1.42 17.90 -2.13
CA ASP A 269 -1.63 18.46 -3.46
C ASP A 269 -3.11 18.22 -3.86
N GLN A 270 -3.53 18.77 -5.00
CA GLN A 270 -4.91 18.65 -5.46
C GLN A 270 -4.96 18.21 -6.91
N ILE A 271 -5.83 17.24 -7.23
CA ILE A 271 -6.10 16.83 -8.61
C ILE A 271 -6.86 17.95 -9.32
N VAL A 272 -6.33 18.43 -10.45
CA VAL A 272 -6.92 19.54 -11.22
C VAL A 272 -7.37 19.12 -12.62
N GLU A 273 -6.80 18.05 -13.15
CA GLU A 273 -7.03 17.60 -14.53
C GLU A 273 -6.88 16.07 -14.61
N ARG A 274 -7.73 15.44 -15.43
CA ARG A 274 -7.53 14.07 -15.90
C ARG A 274 -6.93 14.12 -17.31
N VAL A 275 -5.85 13.36 -17.52
CA VAL A 275 -5.12 13.30 -18.80
C VAL A 275 -5.71 12.22 -19.71
#